data_AF-A0A966IPF3-F1
#
_entry.id   AF-A0A966IPF3-F1
#
_cell.length_a   1.000
_cell.length_b   1.000
_cell.length_c   1.000
_cell.angle_alpha   90.00
_cell.angle_beta   90.00
_cell.angle_gamma   90.00
#
_symmetry.space_group_name_H-M   'P 1'
#
loop_
_entity.id
_entity.type
_entity.pdbx_description
1 polymer ?
#
loop_
_entity_poly.entity_id
_entity_poly.type
_entity_poly.pdbx_seq_one_letter_code
_entity_poly.pdbx_strand_id
1 'polypeptide(L)'
;MGSKSRLTGFRRPDGSMGIRNHVIILPVDDLSNAAAEAVAKVVPGTLALPHAFGRLQFGEDLELTFRTLIGTGLNANVAAVVVIGIEPKWTERVASGIA
;
A
#
# COMPACT_ATOMS: atom_id res chain seq x y z
N MET A 1 5.86 -42.65 6.62
CA MET A 1 6.18 -41.23 6.90
C MET A 1 5.52 -40.39 5.81
N GLY A 2 4.47 -39.63 6.11
CA GLY A 2 3.77 -38.82 5.10
C GLY A 2 4.65 -37.69 4.56
N SER A 3 4.54 -37.38 3.27
CA SER A 3 5.21 -36.24 2.63
C SER A 3 4.84 -34.93 3.33
N LYS A 4 5.83 -34.18 3.84
CA LYS A 4 5.60 -32.84 4.39
C LYS A 4 5.21 -31.89 3.25
N SER A 5 4.02 -31.30 3.32
CA SER A 5 3.60 -30.24 2.39
C SER A 5 4.56 -29.05 2.47
N ARG A 6 5.11 -28.63 1.33
CA ARG A 6 5.94 -27.43 1.23
C ARG A 6 5.04 -26.21 0.99
N LEU A 7 5.12 -25.22 1.87
CA LEU A 7 4.51 -23.90 1.66
C LEU A 7 5.32 -23.13 0.60
N THR A 8 4.62 -22.56 -0.37
CA THR A 8 5.20 -21.69 -1.41
C THR A 8 4.72 -20.25 -1.21
N GLY A 9 5.41 -19.27 -1.80
CA GLY A 9 5.07 -17.86 -1.68
C GLY A 9 5.91 -16.97 -2.58
N PHE A 10 5.67 -15.66 -2.50
CA PHE A 10 6.33 -14.62 -3.27
C PHE A 10 7.46 -14.00 -2.46
N ARG A 11 8.70 -14.22 -2.88
CA ARG A 11 9.89 -13.66 -2.22
C ARG A 11 10.07 -12.19 -2.58
N ARG A 12 10.38 -11.36 -1.59
CA ARG A 12 10.69 -9.94 -1.74
C ARG A 12 12.19 -9.67 -1.68
N PRO A 13 12.67 -8.52 -2.21
CA PRO A 13 14.09 -8.17 -2.18
C PRO A 13 14.70 -8.11 -0.78
N ASP A 14 13.91 -7.72 0.23
CA ASP A 14 14.29 -7.67 1.64
C ASP A 14 14.34 -9.04 2.33
N GLY A 15 14.00 -10.12 1.61
CA GLY A 15 13.95 -11.48 2.12
C GLY A 15 12.63 -11.89 2.76
N SER A 16 11.67 -10.97 2.91
CA SER A 16 10.31 -11.29 3.35
C SER A 16 9.56 -12.13 2.31
N MET A 17 8.48 -12.79 2.75
CA MET A 17 7.70 -13.71 1.92
C MET A 17 6.20 -13.40 2.05
N GLY A 18 5.56 -13.07 0.94
CA GLY A 18 4.11 -12.95 0.84
C GLY A 18 3.44 -14.26 0.45
N ILE A 19 2.27 -14.54 0.99
CA ILE A 19 1.38 -15.62 0.50
C ILE A 19 0.44 -15.13 -0.61
N ARG A 20 0.43 -13.81 -0.87
CA ARG A 20 -0.25 -13.13 -1.99
C ARG A 20 0.72 -12.20 -2.72
N ASN A 21 0.30 -11.72 -3.89
CA ASN A 21 1.11 -10.86 -4.76
C ASN A 21 0.30 -9.69 -5.32
N HIS A 22 -0.16 -8.81 -4.43
CA HIS A 22 -1.01 -7.68 -4.79
C HIS A 22 -0.20 -6.51 -5.35
N VAL A 23 -0.72 -5.87 -6.39
CA VAL A 23 -0.31 -4.50 -6.76
C VAL A 23 -1.38 -3.58 -6.21
N ILE A 24 -1.03 -2.67 -5.31
CA ILE A 24 -2.03 -1.80 -4.67
C ILE A 24 -1.93 -0.36 -5.21
N ILE A 25 -3.08 0.30 -5.30
CA ILE A 25 -3.18 1.74 -5.52
C ILE A 25 -3.54 2.37 -4.18
N LEU A 26 -2.59 3.09 -3.60
CA LEU A 26 -2.68 3.62 -2.24
C LEU A 26 -2.92 5.13 -2.28
N PRO A 27 -4.16 5.60 -2.04
CA PRO A 27 -4.40 7.02 -1.83
C PRO A 27 -3.75 7.47 -0.51
N VAL A 28 -3.20 8.69 -0.50
CA VAL A 28 -2.60 9.32 0.70
C VAL A 28 -3.66 9.99 1.57
N ASP A 29 -4.75 10.41 0.94
CA ASP A 29 -5.85 11.14 1.54
C ASP A 29 -7.19 10.72 0.93
N ASP A 30 -8.27 11.02 1.65
CA ASP A 30 -9.64 10.71 1.25
C ASP A 30 -10.05 11.32 -0.10
N LEU A 31 -9.51 12.47 -0.48
CA LEU A 31 -9.74 13.12 -1.78
C LEU A 31 -9.17 12.28 -2.93
N SER A 32 -8.06 11.62 -2.70
CA SER A 32 -7.35 10.81 -3.68
C SER A 32 -8.00 9.44 -3.91
N ASN A 33 -8.96 9.03 -3.07
CA ASN A 33 -9.67 7.75 -3.19
C ASN A 33 -10.32 7.57 -4.57
N ALA A 34 -11.03 8.59 -5.06
CA ALA A 34 -11.73 8.50 -6.35
C ALA A 34 -10.75 8.25 -7.51
N ALA A 35 -9.56 8.86 -7.45
CA ALA A 35 -8.51 8.62 -8.43
C ALA A 35 -7.94 7.19 -8.31
N ALA A 36 -7.70 6.71 -7.09
CA ALA A 36 -7.22 5.35 -6.85
C ALA A 36 -8.20 4.29 -7.37
N GLU A 37 -9.49 4.45 -7.06
CA GLU A 37 -10.56 3.57 -7.54
C GLU A 37 -10.71 3.62 -9.06
N ALA A 38 -10.61 4.80 -9.66
CA ALA A 38 -10.66 4.95 -11.12
C ALA A 38 -9.51 4.21 -11.81
N VAL A 39 -8.29 4.27 -11.27
CA VAL A 39 -7.15 3.49 -11.77
C VAL A 39 -7.41 1.99 -11.64
N ALA A 40 -7.85 1.52 -10.46
CA ALA A 40 -8.11 0.10 -10.24
C ALA A 40 -9.22 -0.46 -11.15
N LYS A 41 -10.20 0.36 -11.52
CA LYS A 41 -11.27 -0.02 -12.45
C LYS A 41 -10.77 -0.26 -13.88
N VAL A 42 -9.71 0.41 -14.31
CA VAL A 42 -9.19 0.34 -15.69
C VAL A 42 -7.90 -0.47 -15.82
N VAL A 43 -7.23 -0.79 -14.72
CA VAL A 43 -6.00 -1.60 -14.69
C VAL A 43 -6.25 -2.93 -13.97
N PRO A 44 -6.55 -4.02 -14.70
CA PRO A 44 -6.81 -5.33 -14.12
C PRO A 44 -5.65 -5.84 -13.26
N GLY A 45 -5.97 -6.49 -12.13
CA GLY A 45 -4.98 -7.06 -11.22
C GLY A 45 -4.43 -6.08 -10.17
N THR A 46 -4.88 -4.82 -10.19
CA THR A 46 -4.57 -3.84 -9.13
C THR A 46 -5.71 -3.77 -8.10
N LEU A 47 -5.38 -3.34 -6.88
CA LEU A 47 -6.32 -3.20 -5.77
C LEU A 47 -6.23 -1.79 -5.17
N ALA A 48 -7.27 -0.98 -5.30
CA ALA A 48 -7.38 0.29 -4.59
C ALA A 48 -7.69 0.06 -3.10
N LEU A 49 -7.05 0.83 -2.22
CA LEU A 49 -7.28 0.78 -0.77
C LEU A 49 -7.77 2.14 -0.25
N PRO A 50 -9.03 2.52 -0.50
CA PRO A 50 -9.57 3.79 -0.05
C PRO A 50 -9.72 3.85 1.49
N HIS A 51 -9.53 5.03 2.06
CA HIS A 51 -9.70 5.28 3.49
C HIS A 51 -10.25 6.69 3.78
N ALA A 52 -10.74 6.92 5.00
CA ALA A 52 -11.43 8.17 5.38
C ALA A 52 -10.51 9.23 6.03
N PHE A 53 -9.20 9.11 5.88
CA PHE A 53 -8.20 9.86 6.65
C PHE A 53 -7.26 10.67 5.74
N GLY A 54 -6.30 11.40 6.32
CA GLY A 54 -5.32 12.25 5.64
C GLY A 54 -5.66 13.73 5.73
N ARG A 55 -6.94 14.12 5.52
CA ARG A 55 -7.36 15.51 5.65
C ARG A 55 -7.70 15.89 7.08
N LEU A 56 -7.34 17.13 7.43
CA LEU A 56 -7.60 17.73 8.75
C LEU A 56 -6.97 16.95 9.91
N GLN A 57 -6.04 16.04 9.63
CA GLN A 57 -5.23 15.38 10.64
C GLN A 57 -3.96 16.20 10.87
N PHE A 58 -3.53 16.23 12.14
CA PHE A 58 -2.36 17.00 12.56
C PHE A 58 -1.60 16.26 13.65
N GLY A 59 -0.33 16.62 13.84
CA GLY A 59 0.50 16.07 14.91
C GLY A 59 0.54 14.54 14.87
N GLU A 60 0.42 13.92 16.05
CA GLU A 60 0.56 12.47 16.22
C GLU A 60 -0.44 11.63 15.43
N ASP A 61 -1.64 12.16 15.16
CA ASP A 61 -2.67 11.47 14.38
C ASP A 61 -2.27 11.39 12.90
N LEU A 62 -1.76 12.49 12.33
CA LEU A 62 -1.24 12.50 10.98
C LEU A 62 0.00 11.59 10.84
N GLU A 63 0.87 11.60 11.86
CA GLU A 63 2.03 10.71 11.91
C GLU A 63 1.64 9.24 11.97
N LEU A 64 0.58 8.89 12.71
CA LEU A 64 0.01 7.55 12.72
C LEU A 64 -0.56 7.16 11.35
N THR A 65 -1.24 8.07 10.66
CA THR A 65 -1.72 7.84 9.29
C THR A 65 -0.56 7.51 8.35
N PHE A 66 0.52 8.30 8.35
CA PHE A 66 1.68 8.01 7.49
C PHE A 66 2.32 6.65 7.82
N ARG A 67 2.53 6.34 9.10
CA ARG A 67 3.07 5.03 9.49
C ARG A 67 2.18 3.87 9.05
N THR A 68 0.87 4.04 9.14
CA THR A 68 -0.10 3.03 8.69
C THR A 68 0.01 2.80 7.19
N LEU A 69 -0.04 3.87 6.39
CA LEU A 69 0.04 3.79 4.92
C LEU A 69 1.36 3.17 4.45
N ILE A 70 2.49 3.60 5.05
CA ILE A 70 3.80 3.03 4.77
C ILE A 70 3.82 1.54 5.13
N GLY A 71 3.34 1.16 6.31
CA GLY A 71 3.25 -0.23 6.74
C GLY A 71 2.35 -1.10 5.83
N THR A 72 1.28 -0.52 5.28
CA THR A 72 0.45 -1.18 4.26
C THR A 72 1.26 -1.46 3.00
N GLY A 73 2.06 -0.50 2.53
CA GLY A 73 2.92 -0.67 1.36
C GLY A 73 4.08 -1.66 1.58
N LEU A 74 4.63 -1.72 2.79
CA LEU A 74 5.70 -2.63 3.20
C LEU A 74 5.23 -4.07 3.48
N ASN A 75 3.92 -4.34 3.42
CA ASN A 75 3.40 -5.69 3.67
C ASN A 75 3.93 -6.68 2.62
N ALA A 76 4.50 -7.82 3.04
CA ALA A 76 5.07 -8.80 2.11
C ALA A 76 4.07 -9.37 1.07
N ASN A 77 2.75 -9.26 1.31
CA ASN A 77 1.72 -9.61 0.33
C ASN A 77 1.54 -8.58 -0.79
N VAL A 78 2.14 -7.39 -0.65
CA VAL A 78 2.19 -6.32 -1.63
C VAL A 78 3.48 -6.44 -2.42
N ALA A 79 3.34 -6.55 -3.74
CA ALA A 79 4.43 -6.68 -4.69
C ALA A 79 4.92 -5.32 -5.16
N ALA A 80 4.00 -4.38 -5.32
CA ALA A 80 4.25 -3.02 -5.76
C ALA A 80 3.12 -2.10 -5.29
N VAL A 81 3.45 -0.82 -5.16
CA VAL A 81 2.52 0.24 -4.73
C VAL A 81 2.57 1.38 -5.75
N VAL A 82 1.40 1.87 -6.14
CA VAL A 82 1.26 3.19 -6.77
C VAL A 82 0.64 4.12 -5.75
N VAL A 83 1.38 5.13 -5.31
CA VAL A 83 0.91 6.13 -4.34
C VAL A 83 0.26 7.29 -5.10
N ILE A 84 -0.96 7.67 -4.70
CA ILE A 84 -1.69 8.81 -5.28
C ILE A 84 -2.02 9.79 -4.16
N GLY A 85 -1.58 11.04 -4.29
CA GLY A 85 -1.91 12.10 -3.36
C GLY A 85 -1.94 13.46 -4.04
N ILE A 86 -2.68 14.40 -3.44
CA ILE A 86 -2.77 15.78 -3.95
C ILE A 86 -1.70 16.69 -3.35
N GLU A 87 -1.15 16.33 -2.19
CA GLU A 87 -0.07 17.07 -1.52
C GLU A 87 1.28 16.42 -1.83
N PRO A 88 2.19 17.11 -2.55
CA PRO A 88 3.43 16.50 -3.03
C PRO A 88 4.35 15.97 -1.93
N LYS A 89 4.49 16.67 -0.80
CA LYS A 89 5.41 16.27 0.28
C LYS A 89 4.91 15.05 1.03
N TRP A 90 3.60 14.93 1.24
CA TRP A 90 2.97 13.79 1.89
C TRP A 90 3.03 12.57 0.98
N THR A 91 2.77 12.77 -0.31
CA THR A 91 2.90 11.73 -1.34
C THR A 91 4.33 11.19 -1.40
N GLU A 92 5.31 12.10 -1.48
CA GLU A 92 6.74 11.74 -1.47
C GLU A 92 7.12 11.01 -0.18
N ARG A 93 6.65 11.49 0.98
CA ARG A 93 6.91 10.87 2.27
C ARG A 93 6.42 9.43 2.34
N VAL A 94 5.19 9.16 1.89
CA VAL A 94 4.64 7.80 1.87
C VAL A 94 5.37 6.93 0.86
N ALA A 95 5.62 7.44 -0.35
CA ALA A 95 6.34 6.70 -1.39
C ALA A 95 7.77 6.33 -0.98
N SER A 96 8.54 7.31 -0.49
CA SER A 96 9.89 7.11 0.03
C SER A 96 9.93 6.21 1.28
N GLY A 97 8.86 6.18 2.08
CA GLY A 97 8.78 5.28 3.24
C GLY A 97 8.58 3.80 2.86
N ILE A 98 8.08 3.54 1.64
CA ILE A 98 7.84 2.19 1.12
C ILE A 98 9.05 1.67 0.32
N ALA A 99 9.77 2.56 -0.37
CA ALA A 99 10.85 2.22 -1.31
C ALA A 99 12.22 1.99 -0.65
#